data_AF-A0A661ANZ9-F1
#
_entry.id   AF-A0A661ANZ9-F1
#
_cell.length_a   1.000
_cell.length_b   1.000
_cell.length_c   1.000
_cell.angle_alpha   90.00
_cell.angle_beta   90.00
_cell.angle_gamma   90.00
#
_symmetry.space_group_name_H-M   'P 1'
#
loop_
_entity.id
_entity.type
_entity.pdbx_description
1 polymer ?
#
loop_
_entity_poly.entity_id
_entity_poly.type
_entity_poly.pdbx_seq_one_letter_code
_entity_poly.pdbx_strand_id
1 'polypeptide(L)'
;MDREQREFMDKKHEVMDRFYDLCEQYNGSNAKFIKRRVKQLIEEDPDFLDSYLLLYEILKNEGNSSEAERVLNDAYERALRLITDENGNWPDRLSWGWLENRHIIRTILNKAILLWEKRKVDEALDLLRKLLKTNPGDNVGARFYILAIRMNMTLEEFERRFDRGGYYDMDLSHWFDENYKRFDDEFGWWEKAIEEYM
;
A
#
# COMPACT_ATOMS: atom_id res chain seq x y z
N MET A 1 7.07 -12.29 30.13
CA MET A 1 7.69 -10.98 29.94
C MET A 1 7.10 -10.44 28.67
N ASP A 2 6.26 -9.41 28.76
CA ASP A 2 5.80 -8.69 27.57
C ASP A 2 7.04 -8.15 26.87
N ARG A 3 7.27 -8.60 25.64
CA ARG A 3 8.25 -7.95 24.77
C ARG A 3 7.67 -6.58 24.46
N GLU A 4 8.46 -5.54 24.69
CA GLU A 4 8.10 -4.17 24.30
C GLU A 4 7.73 -4.16 22.81
N GLN A 5 6.51 -3.71 22.49
CA GLN A 5 6.03 -3.66 21.11
C GLN A 5 6.91 -2.70 20.32
N ARG A 6 7.48 -3.17 19.20
CA ARG A 6 8.29 -2.33 18.32
C ARG A 6 7.40 -1.54 17.37
N GLU A 7 7.25 -0.25 17.62
CA GLU A 7 6.69 0.69 16.68
C GLU A 7 7.77 1.24 15.75
N PHE A 8 7.51 1.19 14.44
CA PHE A 8 8.37 1.80 13.43
C PHE A 8 7.82 3.18 13.04
N MET A 9 8.72 4.16 12.99
CA MET A 9 8.47 5.50 12.47
C MET A 9 9.66 5.87 11.58
N ASP A 10 9.40 6.13 10.31
CA ASP A 10 10.44 6.58 9.38
C ASP A 10 10.89 8.02 9.67
N LYS A 11 12.00 8.43 9.05
CA LYS A 11 12.47 9.81 9.08
C LYS A 11 11.62 10.70 8.17
N LYS A 12 11.70 12.02 8.39
CA LYS A 12 11.23 12.99 7.41
C LYS A 12 12.12 12.97 6.17
N HIS A 13 11.50 13.10 5.00
CA HIS A 13 12.18 13.18 3.71
C HIS A 13 12.07 14.58 3.12
N GLU A 14 13.21 15.24 2.86
CA GLU A 14 13.26 16.62 2.33
C GLU A 14 12.71 16.74 0.90
N VAL A 15 12.64 15.62 0.17
CA VAL A 15 12.05 15.57 -1.18
C VAL A 15 10.52 15.54 -1.17
N MET A 16 9.88 15.31 -0.01
CA MET A 16 8.44 15.06 0.11
C MET A 16 7.60 16.23 -0.44
N ASP A 17 7.91 17.47 -0.05
CA ASP A 17 7.14 18.64 -0.49
C ASP A 17 7.25 18.82 -2.02
N ARG A 18 8.48 18.70 -2.57
CA ARG A 18 8.72 18.75 -4.02
C ARG A 18 8.04 17.62 -4.79
N PHE A 19 7.88 16.45 -4.17
CA PHE A 19 7.13 15.35 -4.75
C PHE A 19 5.65 15.68 -4.85
N TYR A 20 5.03 16.20 -3.79
CA TYR A 20 3.61 16.56 -3.83
C TYR A 20 3.33 17.71 -4.82
N ASP A 21 4.20 18.73 -4.88
CA ASP A 21 4.13 19.77 -5.91
C ASP A 21 4.19 19.18 -7.33
N LEU A 22 4.95 18.10 -7.52
CA LEU A 22 5.08 17.42 -8.81
C LEU A 22 3.84 16.58 -9.15
N CYS A 23 3.22 15.95 -8.16
CA CYS A 23 1.94 15.26 -8.32
C CYS A 23 0.84 16.21 -8.78
N GLU A 24 0.74 17.40 -8.18
CA GLU A 24 -0.24 18.42 -8.58
C GLU A 24 -0.05 18.90 -10.03
N GLN A 25 1.20 18.88 -10.52
CA GLN A 25 1.51 19.24 -11.90
C GLN A 25 1.17 18.14 -12.91
N TYR A 26 1.01 16.89 -12.47
CA TYR A 26 0.78 15.77 -13.39
C TYR A 26 -0.64 15.79 -13.93
N ASN A 27 -0.78 15.80 -15.27
CA ASN A 27 -2.07 15.83 -15.94
C ASN A 27 -2.20 14.78 -17.06
N GLY A 28 -1.37 13.74 -17.02
CA GLY A 28 -1.28 12.71 -18.06
C GLY A 28 -0.48 13.15 -19.29
N SER A 29 -0.74 14.34 -19.84
CA SER A 29 -0.10 14.81 -21.08
C SER A 29 1.39 15.14 -20.92
N ASN A 30 1.83 15.46 -19.70
CA ASN A 30 3.22 15.80 -19.38
C ASN A 30 4.03 14.63 -18.79
N ALA A 31 3.60 13.38 -18.99
CA ALA A 31 4.24 12.17 -18.44
C ALA A 31 5.77 12.11 -18.62
N LYS A 32 6.30 12.52 -19.80
CA LYS A 32 7.75 12.55 -20.06
C LYS A 32 8.50 13.50 -19.12
N PHE A 33 7.92 14.67 -18.84
CA PHE A 33 8.48 15.65 -17.92
C PHE A 33 8.42 15.13 -16.48
N ILE A 34 7.26 14.62 -16.05
CA ILE A 34 7.06 14.09 -14.70
C ILE A 34 8.02 12.94 -14.42
N LYS A 35 8.13 11.94 -15.30
CA LYS A 35 9.08 10.83 -15.13
C LYS A 35 10.52 11.30 -14.95
N ARG A 36 10.97 12.31 -15.69
CA ARG A 36 12.33 12.85 -15.54
C ARG A 36 12.52 13.48 -14.16
N ARG A 37 11.53 14.24 -13.66
CA ARG A 37 11.59 14.87 -12.34
C ARG A 37 11.51 13.84 -11.22
N VAL A 38 10.61 12.86 -11.32
CA VAL A 38 10.51 11.77 -10.37
C VAL A 38 11.81 10.97 -10.28
N LYS A 39 12.46 10.67 -11.40
CA LYS A 39 13.77 10.00 -11.39
C LYS A 39 14.85 10.82 -10.66
N GLN A 40 14.83 12.15 -10.78
CA GLN A 40 15.73 13.02 -10.00
C GLN A 40 15.44 12.94 -8.50
N LEU A 41 14.17 12.88 -8.10
CA LEU A 41 13.80 12.69 -6.69
C LEU A 41 14.27 11.34 -6.14
N ILE A 42 14.17 10.28 -6.95
CA ILE A 42 14.70 8.94 -6.60
C ILE A 42 16.22 8.96 -6.45
N GLU A 43 16.94 9.67 -7.31
CA GLU A 43 18.40 9.81 -7.21
C GLU A 43 18.81 10.60 -5.96
N GLU A 44 18.02 11.60 -5.56
CA GLU A 44 18.29 12.45 -4.41
C GLU A 44 17.95 11.76 -3.07
N ASP A 45 16.81 11.08 -3.00
CA ASP A 45 16.35 10.37 -1.81
C ASP A 45 15.76 9.01 -2.21
N PRO A 46 16.61 7.97 -2.34
CA PRO A 46 16.19 6.68 -2.87
C PRO A 46 15.32 5.89 -1.88
N ASP A 47 15.19 6.33 -0.64
CA ASP A 47 14.34 5.67 0.37
C ASP A 47 12.98 6.38 0.55
N PHE A 48 12.72 7.47 -0.19
CA PHE A 48 11.38 8.06 -0.28
C PHE A 48 10.55 7.40 -1.38
N LEU A 49 9.68 6.46 -0.99
CA LEU A 49 9.13 5.46 -1.91
C LEU A 49 7.95 5.95 -2.76
N ASP A 50 7.29 7.04 -2.36
CA ASP A 50 6.20 7.64 -3.14
C ASP A 50 6.66 8.07 -4.55
N SER A 51 7.93 8.47 -4.70
CA SER A 51 8.52 8.75 -6.02
C SER A 51 8.49 7.54 -6.94
N TYR A 52 8.76 6.35 -6.40
CA TYR A 52 8.68 5.11 -7.16
C TYR A 52 7.24 4.78 -7.56
N LEU A 53 6.26 5.04 -6.68
CA LEU A 53 4.86 4.77 -6.96
C LEU A 53 4.30 5.63 -8.10
N LEU A 54 4.65 6.92 -8.14
CA LEU A 54 4.26 7.77 -9.27
C LEU A 54 4.92 7.32 -10.58
N LEU A 55 6.19 6.91 -10.54
CA LEU A 55 6.86 6.36 -11.73
C LEU A 55 6.20 5.04 -12.19
N TYR A 56 5.88 4.15 -11.24
CA TYR A 56 5.16 2.91 -11.49
C TYR A 56 3.82 3.14 -12.16
N GLU A 57 3.01 4.08 -11.65
CA GLU A 57 1.69 4.42 -12.20
C GLU A 57 1.80 4.93 -13.64
N ILE A 58 2.71 5.88 -13.89
CA ILE A 58 2.93 6.42 -15.25
C ILE A 58 3.34 5.31 -16.21
N LEU A 59 4.22 4.40 -15.79
CA LEU A 59 4.67 3.28 -16.62
C LEU A 59 3.53 2.29 -16.91
N LYS A 60 2.65 2.00 -15.94
CA LYS A 60 1.45 1.19 -16.17
C LYS A 60 0.53 1.84 -17.19
N ASN A 61 0.29 3.15 -17.08
CA ASN A 61 -0.56 3.91 -17.99
C ASN A 61 0.00 3.95 -19.43
N GLU A 62 1.32 3.90 -19.59
CA GLU A 62 1.98 3.79 -20.89
C GLU A 62 2.04 2.35 -21.45
N GLY A 63 1.48 1.36 -20.73
CA GLY A 63 1.52 -0.06 -21.11
C GLY A 63 2.88 -0.72 -20.91
N ASN A 64 3.81 -0.08 -20.20
CA ASN A 64 5.15 -0.62 -19.93
C ASN A 64 5.18 -1.47 -18.64
N SER A 65 4.35 -2.52 -18.61
CA SER A 65 4.11 -3.33 -17.41
C SER A 65 5.38 -3.96 -16.84
N SER A 66 6.31 -4.40 -17.69
CA SER A 66 7.57 -5.00 -17.24
C SER A 66 8.47 -3.99 -16.51
N GLU A 67 8.55 -2.75 -17.00
CA GLU A 67 9.30 -1.69 -16.31
C GLU A 67 8.61 -1.28 -15.02
N ALA A 68 7.28 -1.12 -15.07
CA ALA A 68 6.48 -0.77 -13.90
C ALA A 68 6.71 -1.77 -12.77
N GLU A 69 6.61 -3.08 -13.06
CA GLU A 69 6.86 -4.12 -12.08
C GLU A 69 8.29 -4.05 -11.50
N ARG A 70 9.31 -3.75 -12.33
CA ARG A 70 10.68 -3.58 -11.82
C ARG A 70 10.80 -2.40 -10.85
N VAL A 71 10.20 -1.26 -11.18
CA VAL A 71 10.20 -0.06 -10.31
C VAL A 71 9.51 -0.35 -8.98
N LEU A 72 8.34 -1.00 -9.01
CA LEU A 72 7.61 -1.35 -7.79
C LEU A 72 8.36 -2.41 -6.95
N ASN A 73 9.05 -3.35 -7.58
CA ASN A 73 9.86 -4.34 -6.88
C ASN A 73 11.05 -3.70 -6.16
N ASP A 74 11.76 -2.74 -6.79
CA ASP A 74 12.85 -2.02 -6.12
C ASP A 74 12.32 -1.23 -4.90
N ALA A 75 11.21 -0.52 -5.07
CA ALA A 75 10.57 0.21 -3.98
C ALA A 75 10.15 -0.72 -2.83
N TYR A 76 9.59 -1.89 -3.16
CA TYR A 76 9.18 -2.87 -2.16
C TYR A 76 10.38 -3.47 -1.41
N GLU A 77 11.47 -3.79 -2.09
CA GLU A 77 12.69 -4.26 -1.43
C GLU A 77 13.27 -3.21 -0.47
N ARG A 78 13.16 -1.92 -0.83
CA ARG A 78 13.52 -0.79 0.04
C ARG A 78 12.59 -0.69 1.24
N ALA A 79 11.27 -0.75 1.03
CA ALA A 79 10.28 -0.78 2.09
C ALA A 79 10.60 -1.85 3.13
N LEU A 80 10.92 -3.07 2.69
CA LEU A 80 11.31 -4.15 3.59
C LEU A 80 12.58 -3.79 4.38
N ARG A 81 13.64 -3.32 3.70
CA ARG A 81 14.89 -2.90 4.37
C ARG A 81 14.68 -1.83 5.42
N LEU A 82 13.75 -0.90 5.20
CA LEU A 82 13.44 0.18 6.15
C LEU A 82 12.78 -0.36 7.42
N ILE A 83 11.76 -1.22 7.27
CA ILE A 83 10.91 -1.60 8.42
C ILE A 83 11.43 -2.82 9.19
N THR A 84 12.20 -3.69 8.55
CA THR A 84 12.65 -4.92 9.21
C THR A 84 13.82 -4.68 10.15
N ASP A 85 13.86 -5.38 11.29
CA ASP A 85 15.04 -5.34 12.16
C ASP A 85 16.21 -6.16 11.55
N GLU A 86 17.34 -6.20 12.26
CA GLU A 86 18.53 -6.97 11.88
C GLU A 86 18.28 -8.47 11.67
N ASN A 87 17.18 -9.00 12.23
CA ASN A 87 16.77 -10.40 12.09
C ASN A 87 15.69 -10.59 11.01
N GLY A 88 15.32 -9.54 10.28
CA GLY A 88 14.29 -9.58 9.25
C GLY A 88 12.86 -9.58 9.80
N ASN A 89 12.65 -9.27 11.09
CA ASN A 89 11.31 -9.24 11.66
C ASN A 89 10.55 -8.00 11.19
N TRP A 90 9.25 -8.13 10.94
CA TRP A 90 8.32 -7.03 10.71
C TRP A 90 8.02 -6.26 12.02
N PRO A 91 7.75 -4.94 12.00
CA PRO A 91 7.42 -4.21 13.24
C PRO A 91 6.09 -4.68 13.83
N ASP A 92 5.88 -4.45 15.13
CA ASP A 92 4.58 -4.73 15.75
C ASP A 92 3.55 -3.66 15.37
N ARG A 93 4.02 -2.42 15.15
CA ARG A 93 3.19 -1.29 14.70
C ARG A 93 3.85 -0.54 13.54
N LEU A 94 3.05 -0.26 12.52
CA LEU A 94 3.39 0.55 11.34
C LEU A 94 2.23 1.52 11.10
N SER A 95 2.07 2.48 12.02
CA SER A 95 0.89 3.35 12.07
C SER A 95 0.82 4.28 10.86
N TRP A 96 -0.38 4.43 10.30
CA TRP A 96 -0.70 5.44 9.28
C TRP A 96 -0.70 6.87 9.81
N GLY A 97 -0.84 7.03 11.13
CA GLY A 97 -0.84 8.33 11.81
C GLY A 97 0.48 9.09 11.61
N TRP A 98 1.59 8.36 11.49
CA TRP A 98 2.89 8.91 11.12
C TRP A 98 2.92 9.17 9.61
N LEU A 99 3.04 10.45 9.22
CA LEU A 99 3.11 10.84 7.81
C LEU A 99 4.29 10.18 7.10
N GLU A 100 5.39 10.04 7.84
CA GLU A 100 6.66 9.44 7.45
C GLU A 100 6.48 7.96 7.06
N ASN A 101 5.52 7.24 7.62
CA ASN A 101 5.28 5.84 7.28
C ASN A 101 4.44 5.64 6.00
N ARG A 102 3.72 6.67 5.55
CA ARG A 102 2.67 6.48 4.53
C ARG A 102 3.21 6.04 3.18
N HIS A 103 4.41 6.47 2.80
CA HIS A 103 5.04 6.06 1.53
C HIS A 103 5.42 4.58 1.54
N ILE A 104 5.87 4.07 2.68
CA ILE A 104 6.16 2.64 2.90
C ILE A 104 4.88 1.81 2.85
N ILE A 105 3.86 2.20 3.61
CA ILE A 105 2.57 1.49 3.68
C ILE A 105 1.93 1.39 2.28
N ARG A 106 1.89 2.52 1.54
CA ARG A 106 1.36 2.56 0.17
C ARG A 106 2.17 1.68 -0.79
N THR A 107 3.49 1.60 -0.60
CA THR A 107 4.35 0.74 -1.42
C THR A 107 4.06 -0.75 -1.21
N ILE A 108 3.93 -1.18 0.05
CA ILE A 108 3.59 -2.57 0.38
C ILE A 108 2.19 -2.91 -0.12
N LEU A 109 1.21 -2.00 -0.01
CA LEU A 109 -0.13 -2.21 -0.54
C LEU A 109 -0.10 -2.41 -2.06
N ASN A 110 0.58 -1.52 -2.80
CA ASN A 110 0.70 -1.64 -4.26
C ASN A 110 1.38 -2.95 -4.67
N LYS A 111 2.39 -3.40 -3.90
CA LYS A 111 3.00 -4.71 -4.12
C LYS A 111 2.01 -5.85 -3.93
N ALA A 112 1.19 -5.81 -2.88
CA ALA A 112 0.17 -6.83 -2.63
C ALA A 112 -0.90 -6.86 -3.75
N ILE A 113 -1.32 -5.69 -4.24
CA ILE A 113 -2.25 -5.57 -5.37
C ILE A 113 -1.64 -6.17 -6.64
N LEU A 114 -0.38 -5.87 -6.95
CA LEU A 114 0.33 -6.47 -8.09
C LEU A 114 0.42 -8.01 -7.95
N LEU A 115 0.68 -8.54 -6.75
CA LEU A 115 0.70 -9.98 -6.52
C LEU A 115 -0.67 -10.60 -6.79
N TRP A 116 -1.74 -9.96 -6.35
CA TRP A 116 -3.11 -10.40 -6.61
C TRP A 116 -3.47 -10.35 -8.10
N GLU A 117 -3.10 -9.27 -8.81
CA GLU A 117 -3.20 -9.13 -10.27
C GLU A 117 -2.53 -10.32 -10.98
N LYS A 118 -1.36 -10.75 -10.48
CA LYS A 118 -0.58 -11.88 -10.98
C LYS A 118 -1.02 -13.25 -10.45
N ARG A 119 -2.19 -13.34 -9.81
CA ARG A 119 -2.77 -14.58 -9.25
C ARG A 119 -1.92 -15.25 -8.17
N LYS A 120 -0.97 -14.53 -7.57
CA LYS A 120 -0.19 -14.96 -6.40
C LYS A 120 -0.97 -14.64 -5.12
N VAL A 121 -2.13 -15.29 -4.98
CA VAL A 121 -3.14 -14.95 -3.97
C VAL A 121 -2.61 -15.08 -2.54
N ASP A 122 -1.88 -16.16 -2.23
CA ASP A 122 -1.34 -16.38 -0.89
C ASP A 122 -0.30 -15.32 -0.50
N GLU A 123 0.59 -14.95 -1.44
CA GLU A 123 1.59 -13.89 -1.24
C GLU A 123 0.92 -12.52 -1.05
N ALA A 124 -0.15 -12.24 -1.80
CA ALA A 124 -0.91 -11.00 -1.64
C ALA A 124 -1.60 -10.93 -0.27
N LEU A 125 -2.27 -12.00 0.16
CA LEU A 125 -2.93 -12.08 1.47
C LEU A 125 -1.94 -11.94 2.62
N ASP A 126 -0.76 -12.55 2.53
CA ASP A 126 0.26 -12.42 3.58
C ASP A 126 0.66 -10.96 3.80
N LEU A 127 0.90 -10.19 2.73
CA LEU A 127 1.23 -8.77 2.83
C LEU A 127 0.07 -7.92 3.33
N LEU A 128 -1.14 -8.15 2.81
CA LEU A 128 -2.33 -7.41 3.25
C LEU A 128 -2.62 -7.64 4.74
N ARG A 129 -2.50 -8.90 5.21
CA ARG A 129 -2.68 -9.24 6.63
C ARG A 129 -1.61 -8.62 7.51
N LYS A 130 -0.35 -8.58 7.06
CA LYS A 130 0.73 -7.87 7.78
C LYS A 130 0.45 -6.38 7.91
N LEU A 131 -0.02 -5.73 6.84
CA LEU A 131 -0.47 -4.33 6.89
C LEU A 131 -1.62 -4.13 7.87
N LEU A 132 -2.68 -4.95 7.76
CA LEU A 132 -3.85 -4.84 8.64
C LEU A 132 -3.47 -5.06 10.12
N LYS A 133 -2.62 -6.04 10.40
CA LYS A 133 -2.18 -6.37 11.76
C LYS A 133 -1.34 -5.26 12.39
N THR A 134 -0.48 -4.61 11.61
CA THR A 134 0.40 -3.54 12.11
C THR A 134 -0.26 -2.16 12.13
N ASN A 135 -1.41 -2.00 11.46
CA ASN A 135 -2.23 -0.80 11.47
C ASN A 135 -3.73 -1.17 11.46
N PRO A 136 -4.30 -1.60 12.61
CA PRO A 136 -5.70 -2.04 12.67
C PRO A 136 -6.73 -0.97 12.27
N GLY A 137 -6.41 0.32 12.44
CA GLY A 137 -7.25 1.42 11.94
C GLY A 137 -7.40 1.42 10.40
N ASP A 138 -6.54 0.70 9.69
CA ASP A 138 -6.63 0.37 8.27
C ASP A 138 -7.03 1.53 7.35
N ASN A 139 -6.43 2.70 7.58
CA ASN A 139 -6.63 3.88 6.75
C ASN A 139 -6.23 3.65 5.28
N VAL A 140 -5.33 2.69 5.02
CA VAL A 140 -4.91 2.32 3.67
C VAL A 140 -5.93 1.43 2.95
N GLY A 141 -6.86 0.80 3.67
CA GLY A 141 -7.92 -0.03 3.09
C GLY A 141 -7.52 -1.46 2.74
N ALA A 142 -6.51 -2.04 3.40
CA ALA A 142 -6.09 -3.41 3.17
C ALA A 142 -7.21 -4.44 3.41
N ARG A 143 -8.13 -4.17 4.36
CA ARG A 143 -9.25 -5.07 4.70
C ARG A 143 -10.19 -5.32 3.53
N PHE A 144 -10.37 -4.33 2.65
CA PHE A 144 -11.25 -4.45 1.48
C PHE A 144 -10.70 -5.48 0.49
N TYR A 145 -9.40 -5.41 0.22
CA TYR A 145 -8.70 -6.38 -0.64
C TYR A 145 -8.68 -7.78 -0.02
N ILE A 146 -8.46 -7.89 1.29
CA ILE A 146 -8.53 -9.18 2.00
C ILE A 146 -9.91 -9.80 1.83
N LEU A 147 -10.98 -9.04 2.10
CA LEU A 147 -12.35 -9.55 1.97
C LEU A 147 -12.66 -9.97 0.53
N ALA A 148 -12.24 -9.17 -0.46
CA ALA A 148 -12.46 -9.47 -1.87
C ALA A 148 -11.81 -10.81 -2.25
N ILE A 149 -10.56 -11.02 -1.84
CA ILE A 149 -9.85 -12.28 -2.03
C ILE A 149 -10.56 -13.43 -1.32
N ARG A 150 -10.97 -13.25 -0.06
CA ARG A 150 -11.69 -14.27 0.73
C ARG A 150 -13.05 -14.63 0.13
N MET A 151 -13.66 -13.73 -0.62
CA MET A 151 -14.86 -13.96 -1.43
C MET A 151 -14.57 -14.49 -2.84
N ASN A 152 -13.33 -14.90 -3.12
CA ASN A 152 -12.87 -15.39 -4.43
C ASN A 152 -13.02 -14.40 -5.58
N MET A 153 -13.03 -13.09 -5.30
CA MET A 153 -12.99 -12.09 -6.36
C MET A 153 -11.62 -12.05 -7.02
N THR A 154 -11.60 -11.71 -8.28
CA THR A 154 -10.40 -11.26 -8.98
C THR A 154 -10.20 -9.76 -8.79
N LEU A 155 -8.97 -9.26 -8.97
CA LEU A 155 -8.73 -7.81 -8.95
C LEU A 155 -9.60 -7.09 -9.98
N GLU A 156 -9.72 -7.63 -11.19
CA GLU A 156 -10.56 -7.06 -12.26
C GLU A 156 -12.04 -6.97 -11.84
N GLU A 157 -12.59 -8.00 -11.20
CA GLU A 157 -13.96 -7.98 -10.69
C GLU A 157 -14.15 -6.95 -9.57
N PHE A 158 -13.17 -6.83 -8.68
CA PHE A 158 -13.18 -5.87 -7.60
C PHE A 158 -13.14 -4.42 -8.14
N GLU A 159 -12.16 -4.09 -8.99
CA GLU A 159 -12.05 -2.76 -9.58
C GLU A 159 -13.28 -2.42 -10.42
N ARG A 160 -13.77 -3.35 -11.27
CA ARG A 160 -14.99 -3.13 -12.06
C ARG A 160 -16.21 -2.82 -11.18
N ARG A 161 -16.26 -3.35 -9.96
CA ARG A 161 -17.37 -3.14 -9.04
C ARG A 161 -17.25 -1.82 -8.28
N PHE A 162 -16.06 -1.53 -7.76
CA PHE A 162 -15.87 -0.50 -6.75
C PHE A 162 -15.12 0.74 -7.22
N ASP A 163 -14.25 0.64 -8.23
CA ASP A 163 -13.52 1.80 -8.73
C ASP A 163 -14.49 2.83 -9.36
N ARG A 164 -14.28 4.10 -9.02
CA ARG A 164 -15.02 5.26 -9.53
C ARG A 164 -14.10 6.21 -10.29
N GLY A 165 -13.07 5.68 -10.94
CA GLY A 165 -12.09 6.45 -11.69
C GLY A 165 -10.95 6.94 -10.81
N GLY A 166 -10.38 6.04 -10.01
CA GLY A 166 -9.25 6.30 -9.11
C GLY A 166 -9.64 6.59 -7.66
N TYR A 167 -10.91 6.40 -7.29
CA TYR A 167 -11.35 6.50 -5.90
C TYR A 167 -12.46 5.47 -5.60
N TYR A 168 -12.63 5.16 -4.31
CA TYR A 168 -13.69 4.31 -3.81
C TYR A 168 -14.70 5.14 -3.01
N ASP A 169 -15.99 4.89 -3.21
CA ASP A 169 -17.09 5.56 -2.50
C ASP A 169 -17.62 4.72 -1.32
N MET A 170 -18.75 5.14 -0.74
CA MET A 170 -19.37 4.45 0.39
C MET A 170 -19.86 3.05 0.05
N ASP A 171 -20.07 2.70 -1.22
CA ASP A 171 -20.53 1.37 -1.62
C ASP A 171 -19.53 0.29 -1.22
N LEU A 172 -18.22 0.60 -1.30
CA LEU A 172 -17.16 -0.32 -0.88
C LEU A 172 -17.23 -0.59 0.62
N SER A 173 -17.47 0.45 1.42
CA SER A 173 -17.57 0.35 2.89
C SER A 173 -18.82 -0.44 3.29
N HIS A 174 -19.98 -0.12 2.71
CA HIS A 174 -21.22 -0.85 2.96
C HIS A 174 -21.09 -2.34 2.56
N TRP A 175 -20.51 -2.62 1.39
CA TRP A 175 -20.27 -4.00 0.98
C TRP A 175 -19.36 -4.75 1.97
N PHE A 176 -18.33 -4.09 2.49
CA PHE A 176 -17.47 -4.70 3.50
C PHE A 176 -18.26 -5.04 4.76
N ASP A 177 -18.98 -4.07 5.32
CA ASP A 177 -19.76 -4.20 6.56
C ASP A 177 -20.80 -5.33 6.49
N GLU A 178 -21.43 -5.50 5.32
CA GLU A 178 -22.40 -6.57 5.08
C GLU A 178 -21.78 -7.98 5.01
N ASN A 179 -20.48 -8.10 4.69
CA ASN A 179 -19.90 -9.38 4.29
C ASN A 179 -18.77 -9.88 5.21
N TYR A 180 -18.00 -9.01 5.87
CA TYR A 180 -16.79 -9.42 6.57
C TYR A 180 -17.05 -10.41 7.71
N LYS A 181 -18.21 -10.31 8.39
CA LYS A 181 -18.60 -11.19 9.51
C LYS A 181 -18.76 -12.67 9.12
N ARG A 182 -18.86 -12.96 7.82
CA ARG A 182 -18.87 -14.35 7.30
C ARG A 182 -17.49 -15.02 7.39
N PHE A 183 -16.45 -14.22 7.63
CA PHE A 183 -15.05 -14.63 7.71
C PHE A 183 -14.49 -14.27 9.09
N ASP A 184 -15.11 -14.81 10.15
CA ASP A 184 -14.67 -14.63 11.54
C ASP A 184 -13.20 -15.06 11.74
N ASP A 185 -12.78 -16.10 11.01
CA ASP A 185 -11.39 -16.56 11.01
C ASP A 185 -10.40 -15.53 10.44
N GLU A 186 -10.88 -14.57 9.64
CA GLU A 186 -10.08 -13.48 9.07
C GLU A 186 -10.18 -12.19 9.88
N PHE A 187 -11.39 -11.82 10.30
CA PHE A 187 -11.67 -10.48 10.83
C PHE A 187 -12.10 -10.46 12.31
N GLY A 188 -12.35 -11.61 12.94
CA GLY A 188 -12.78 -11.67 14.34
C GLY A 188 -11.74 -11.15 15.34
N TRP A 189 -10.44 -11.25 15.00
CA TRP A 189 -9.38 -10.58 15.77
C TRP A 189 -9.35 -9.07 15.51
N TRP A 190 -9.65 -8.63 14.29
CA TRP A 190 -9.60 -7.23 13.89
C TRP A 190 -10.75 -6.43 14.50
N GLU A 191 -11.95 -7.01 14.59
CA GLU A 191 -13.11 -6.39 15.27
C GLU A 191 -12.76 -6.07 16.72
N LYS A 192 -12.13 -7.00 17.44
CA LYS A 192 -11.64 -6.77 18.81
C LYS A 192 -10.54 -5.71 18.86
N ALA A 193 -9.59 -5.78 17.92
CA ALA A 193 -8.48 -4.84 17.87
C ALA A 193 -8.93 -3.39 17.62
N ILE A 194 -9.98 -3.17 16.83
CA ILE A 194 -10.48 -1.82 16.55
C ILE A 194 -11.39 -1.28 17.66
N GLU A 195 -12.11 -2.14 18.39
CA GLU A 195 -12.83 -1.75 19.61
C GLU A 195 -11.87 -1.22 20.69
N GLU A 196 -10.66 -1.79 20.80
CA GLU A 196 -9.61 -1.31 21.71
C GLU A 196 -8.87 -0.06 21.19
N TYR A 197 -8.99 0.24 19.89
CA TYR A 197 -8.34 1.37 19.22
C TYR A 197 -9.17 2.66 19.24
N MET A 198 -10.48 2.55 19.50
CA MET A 198 -11.45 3.65 19.63
C MET A 198 -11.68 4.06 21.09
#